data_AF-A0A1Q3QRE0-F1
#
_entry.id   AF-A0A1Q3QRE0-F1
#
_cell.length_a   1.000
_cell.length_b   1.000
_cell.length_c   1.000
_cell.angle_alpha   90.00
_cell.angle_beta   90.00
_cell.angle_gamma   90.00
#
_symmetry.space_group_name_H-M   'P 1'
#
loop_
_entity.id
_entity.type
_entity.pdbx_description
1 polymer ?
#
loop_
_entity_poly.entity_id
_entity_poly.type
_entity_poly.pdbx_seq_one_letter_code
_entity_poly.pdbx_strand_id
1 'polypeptide(L)'
;MEIVYRELFLRDLSRLGLEDLYYPVGSAANHSLLYLIARCFTELPVSRVLEMGAGQSSILMSQLNDRLKKEAVLTTVEHDPQWAARIQGQVKHRVQTAALVPKTIAGHSISHYGGEYFDSSALYDFVLVDGPPAHGSKDMALNRIGAVELLEKNLAESFVLIVDDAERRGEDVLVELIRRKLRKDGRDFRETAIMAAKQQHVFAAGHCSGAVFF
;
A
#
# COMPACT_ATOMS: atom_id res chain seq x y z
N MET A 1 -13.91 16.79 0.81
CA MET A 1 -13.72 15.61 1.69
C MET A 1 -12.30 15.52 2.23
N GLU A 2 -11.26 15.83 1.45
CA GLU A 2 -9.86 15.77 1.92
C GLU A 2 -9.57 16.53 3.23
N ILE A 3 -10.20 17.69 3.44
CA ILE A 3 -10.06 18.47 4.68
C ILE A 3 -10.53 17.69 5.92
N VAL A 4 -11.59 16.88 5.80
CA VAL A 4 -12.09 16.04 6.90
C VAL A 4 -11.05 14.98 7.26
N TYR A 5 -10.48 14.29 6.26
CA TYR A 5 -9.40 13.33 6.48
C TYR A 5 -8.16 13.98 7.08
N ARG A 6 -7.81 15.20 6.66
CA ARG A 6 -6.75 15.98 7.28
C ARG A 6 -7.00 16.22 8.76
N GLU A 7 -8.18 16.71 9.12
CA GLU A 7 -8.50 17.00 10.53
C GLU A 7 -8.49 15.73 11.39
N LEU A 8 -9.04 14.62 10.88
CA LEU A 8 -9.01 13.33 11.56
C LEU A 8 -7.58 12.79 11.71
N PHE A 9 -6.77 12.88 10.65
CA PHE A 9 -5.37 12.48 10.67
C PHE A 9 -4.55 13.29 11.68
N LEU A 10 -4.66 14.63 11.65
CA LEU A 10 -3.95 15.50 12.59
C LEU A 10 -4.38 15.28 14.05
N ARG A 11 -5.68 15.05 14.29
CA ARG A 11 -6.19 14.68 15.60
C ARG A 11 -5.54 13.39 16.10
N ASP A 12 -5.42 12.38 15.24
CA ASP A 12 -4.89 11.08 15.63
C ASP A 12 -3.36 11.10 15.77
N LEU A 13 -2.64 11.83 14.93
CA LEU A 13 -1.21 12.13 15.15
C LEU A 13 -1.00 12.81 16.50
N SER A 14 -1.80 13.82 16.83
CA SER A 14 -1.71 14.53 18.12
C SER A 14 -1.97 13.60 19.32
N ARG A 15 -3.00 12.74 19.23
CA ARG A 15 -3.28 11.72 20.27
C ARG A 15 -2.14 10.71 20.41
N LEU A 16 -1.54 10.33 19.30
CA LEU A 16 -0.35 9.49 19.24
C LEU A 16 0.93 10.28 19.48
N GLY A 17 0.87 11.56 19.87
CA GLY A 17 2.03 12.45 20.05
C GLY A 17 3.12 12.27 18.99
N LEU A 18 2.70 12.19 17.73
CA LEU A 18 3.54 12.18 16.54
C LEU A 18 3.56 13.59 15.95
N GLU A 19 4.72 14.00 15.44
CA GLU A 19 4.87 15.28 14.75
C GLU A 19 4.23 15.21 13.34
N ASP A 20 3.64 16.33 12.91
CA ASP A 20 3.14 16.48 11.54
C ASP A 20 4.31 16.83 10.61
N LEU A 21 4.87 15.81 9.96
CA LEU A 21 5.96 15.92 9.00
C LEU A 21 5.48 15.72 7.55
N TYR A 22 4.17 15.76 7.32
CA TYR A 22 3.55 15.29 6.09
C TYR A 22 3.24 16.45 5.14
N TYR A 23 3.47 16.20 3.85
CA TYR A 23 3.15 17.11 2.75
C TYR A 23 2.29 16.38 1.72
N PRO A 24 1.01 16.10 2.03
CA PRO A 24 0.10 15.28 1.22
C PRO A 24 -0.46 16.07 0.03
N VAL A 25 0.45 16.52 -0.84
CA VAL A 25 0.18 17.31 -2.04
C VAL A 25 1.01 16.77 -3.21
N GLY A 26 0.56 17.06 -4.45
CA GLY A 26 1.24 16.60 -5.66
C GLY A 26 1.23 15.07 -5.77
N SER A 27 2.41 14.47 -5.97
CA SER A 27 2.58 13.01 -6.11
C SER A 27 2.70 12.26 -4.78
N ALA A 28 2.59 12.93 -3.62
CA ALA A 28 2.63 12.28 -2.32
C ALA A 28 1.30 11.59 -1.97
N ALA A 29 1.34 10.67 -1.00
CA ALA A 29 0.18 10.10 -0.35
C ALA A 29 -0.76 11.22 0.16
N ASN A 30 -2.04 11.14 -0.17
CA ASN A 30 -3.01 12.13 0.29
C ASN A 30 -3.50 11.83 1.73
N HIS A 31 -4.19 12.77 2.37
CA HIS A 31 -4.63 12.60 3.76
C HIS A 31 -5.59 11.43 3.95
N SER A 32 -6.44 11.09 2.96
CA SER A 32 -7.31 9.92 3.10
C SER A 32 -6.50 8.62 3.18
N LEU A 33 -5.44 8.48 2.36
CA LEU A 33 -4.53 7.35 2.47
C LEU A 33 -3.76 7.36 3.80
N LEU A 34 -3.19 8.49 4.21
CA LEU A 34 -2.47 8.60 5.48
C LEU A 34 -3.37 8.28 6.68
N TYR A 35 -4.61 8.76 6.68
CA TYR A 35 -5.58 8.45 7.72
C TYR A 35 -5.97 6.97 7.73
N LEU A 36 -6.21 6.38 6.56
CA LEU A 36 -6.51 4.94 6.44
C LEU A 36 -5.37 4.08 7.00
N ILE A 37 -4.12 4.39 6.66
CA ILE A 37 -2.93 3.72 7.21
C ILE A 37 -2.89 3.88 8.73
N ALA A 38 -3.09 5.09 9.26
CA ALA A 38 -3.09 5.36 10.69
C ALA A 38 -4.13 4.53 11.44
N ARG A 39 -5.35 4.41 10.90
CA ARG A 39 -6.40 3.55 11.45
C ARG A 39 -6.05 2.07 11.40
N CYS A 40 -5.54 1.58 10.27
CA CYS A 40 -5.09 0.19 10.15
C CYS A 40 -4.04 -0.17 11.18
N PHE A 41 -3.00 0.65 11.37
CA PHE A 41 -2.00 0.38 12.39
C PHE A 41 -2.57 0.51 13.80
N THR A 42 -3.45 1.48 14.06
CA THR A 42 -3.99 1.68 15.42
C THR A 42 -4.96 0.58 15.83
N GLU A 43 -5.76 0.06 14.90
CA GLU A 43 -6.93 -0.78 15.23
C GLU A 43 -6.81 -2.24 14.78
N LEU A 44 -5.91 -2.55 13.84
CA LEU A 44 -5.75 -3.91 13.31
C LEU A 44 -4.47 -4.57 13.83
N PRO A 45 -4.44 -5.91 13.89
CA PRO A 45 -3.26 -6.68 14.30
C PRO A 45 -2.22 -6.77 13.17
N VAL A 46 -1.83 -5.63 12.58
CA VAL A 46 -0.79 -5.56 11.53
C VAL A 46 0.53 -6.12 12.07
N SER A 47 1.07 -7.13 11.38
CA SER A 47 2.30 -7.82 11.77
C SER A 47 3.32 -7.95 10.64
N ARG A 48 2.88 -7.99 9.38
CA ARG A 48 3.80 -8.08 8.24
C ARG A 48 3.32 -7.28 7.05
N VAL A 49 4.09 -6.23 6.76
CA VAL A 49 3.72 -5.17 5.83
C VAL A 49 4.56 -5.27 4.57
N LEU A 50 3.89 -5.21 3.41
CA LEU A 50 4.53 -4.92 2.13
C LEU A 50 3.98 -3.62 1.56
N GLU A 51 4.86 -2.65 1.35
CA GLU A 51 4.58 -1.42 0.63
C GLU A 51 5.30 -1.42 -0.70
N MET A 52 4.56 -1.20 -1.78
CA MET A 52 5.10 -0.95 -3.11
C MET A 52 5.01 0.55 -3.38
N GLY A 53 6.15 1.22 -3.56
CA GLY A 53 6.27 2.67 -3.68
C GLY A 53 6.72 3.31 -2.36
N ALA A 54 7.90 3.95 -2.34
CA ALA A 54 8.41 4.58 -1.12
C ALA A 54 8.01 6.05 -1.01
N GLY A 55 7.69 6.52 0.19
CA GLY A 55 7.31 7.91 0.40
C GLY A 55 6.85 8.25 1.81
N GLN A 56 5.84 9.12 1.91
CA GLN A 56 5.30 9.58 3.20
C GLN A 56 4.55 8.47 3.95
N SER A 57 3.91 7.55 3.24
CA SER A 57 3.31 6.34 3.81
C SER A 57 4.36 5.48 4.50
N SER A 58 5.57 5.33 3.92
CA SER A 58 6.69 4.61 4.55
C SER A 58 7.10 5.23 5.87
N ILE A 59 7.23 6.56 5.91
CA ILE A 59 7.58 7.32 7.12
C ILE A 59 6.50 7.14 8.19
N LEU A 60 5.23 7.28 7.81
CA LEU A 60 4.10 7.09 8.70
C LEU A 60 4.07 5.68 9.31
N MET A 61 4.19 4.64 8.48
CA MET A 61 4.20 3.26 8.96
C MET A 61 5.37 2.99 9.91
N SER A 62 6.57 3.51 9.62
CA SER A 62 7.72 3.39 10.54
C SER A 62 7.44 4.08 11.87
N GLN A 63 6.91 5.30 11.86
CA GLN A 63 6.58 6.06 13.09
C GLN A 63 5.49 5.37 13.91
N LEU A 64 4.43 4.88 13.25
CA LEU A 64 3.33 4.18 13.90
C LEU A 64 3.80 2.86 14.52
N ASN A 65 4.63 2.09 13.79
CA ASN A 65 5.19 0.85 14.31
C ASN A 65 5.98 1.08 15.61
N ASP A 66 6.87 2.08 15.60
CA ASP A 66 7.63 2.47 16.79
C ASP A 66 6.74 2.98 17.93
N ARG A 67 5.83 3.92 17.62
CA ARG A 67 5.03 4.61 18.62
C ARG A 67 4.01 3.70 19.30
N LEU A 68 3.42 2.79 18.55
CA LEU A 68 2.50 1.78 19.06
C LEU A 68 3.24 0.57 19.64
N LYS A 69 4.58 0.57 19.61
CA LYS A 69 5.44 -0.55 20.04
C LYS A 69 5.03 -1.86 19.37
N LYS A 70 4.64 -1.77 18.10
CA LYS A 70 4.38 -2.95 17.29
C LYS A 70 5.71 -3.58 16.91
N GLU A 71 5.72 -4.90 16.90
CA GLU A 71 6.83 -5.70 16.39
C GLU A 71 6.55 -6.12 14.93
N ALA A 72 5.86 -5.27 14.17
CA ALA A 72 5.55 -5.60 12.78
C ALA A 72 6.81 -5.53 11.93
N VAL A 73 6.94 -6.46 10.98
CA VAL A 73 8.03 -6.49 10.00
C VAL A 73 7.58 -5.73 8.76
N LEU A 74 8.21 -4.59 8.52
CA LEU A 74 7.89 -3.70 7.39
C LEU A 74 8.92 -3.85 6.27
N THR A 75 8.42 -4.00 5.04
CA THR A 75 9.22 -3.94 3.82
C THR A 75 8.60 -2.92 2.87
N THR A 76 9.39 -1.91 2.49
CA THR A 76 9.04 -0.98 1.40
C THR A 76 9.86 -1.32 0.17
N VAL A 77 9.25 -1.27 -1.01
CA VAL A 77 9.89 -1.55 -2.29
C VAL A 77 9.89 -0.30 -3.17
N GLU A 78 11.05 0.05 -3.71
CA GLU A 78 11.24 1.23 -4.54
C GLU A 78 12.12 0.92 -5.76
N HIS A 79 11.79 1.49 -6.91
CA HIS A 79 12.55 1.27 -8.14
C HIS A 79 13.71 2.23 -8.34
N ASP A 80 13.56 3.48 -7.87
CA ASP A 80 14.61 4.48 -7.96
C ASP A 80 15.61 4.30 -6.78
N PRO A 81 16.89 3.96 -7.05
CA PRO A 81 17.87 3.75 -5.98
C PRO A 81 18.17 5.01 -5.15
N GLN A 82 18.12 6.20 -5.75
CA GLN A 82 18.36 7.45 -5.04
C GLN A 82 17.18 7.79 -4.12
N TRP A 83 15.96 7.60 -4.61
CA TRP A 83 14.76 7.77 -3.80
C TRP A 83 14.67 6.74 -2.67
N ALA A 84 14.97 5.47 -2.96
CA ALA A 84 15.04 4.40 -1.97
C ALA A 84 16.03 4.76 -0.84
N ALA A 85 17.24 5.21 -1.19
CA ALA A 85 18.23 5.64 -0.21
C ALA A 85 17.77 6.85 0.63
N ARG A 86 17.08 7.81 0.00
CA ARG A 86 16.51 8.97 0.69
C ARG A 86 15.44 8.56 1.71
N ILE A 87 14.53 7.66 1.35
CA ILE A 87 13.49 7.18 2.26
C ILE A 87 14.10 6.27 3.34
N GLN A 88 15.08 5.42 3.01
CA GLN A 88 15.79 4.59 3.97
C GLN A 88 16.43 5.40 5.11
N GLY A 89 16.93 6.60 4.84
CA GLY A 89 17.47 7.50 5.86
C GLY A 89 16.44 8.12 6.82
N GLN A 90 15.14 7.94 6.54
CA GLN A 90 14.03 8.49 7.34
C GLN A 90 13.21 7.41 8.06
N VAL A 91 13.49 6.12 7.79
CA VAL A 91 12.75 4.98 8.36
C VAL A 91 13.70 3.96 8.96
N LYS A 92 13.20 3.15 9.90
CA LYS A 92 14.01 2.09 10.54
C LYS A 92 13.91 0.75 9.84
N HIS A 93 12.83 0.52 9.10
CA HIS A 93 12.61 -0.74 8.40
C HIS A 93 13.33 -0.77 7.06
N ARG A 94 13.29 -1.93 6.39
CA ARG A 94 13.99 -2.15 5.12
C ARG A 94 13.26 -1.43 3.98
N VAL A 95 13.98 -0.57 3.27
CA VAL A 95 13.59 -0.06 1.95
C VAL A 95 14.43 -0.79 0.91
N GLN A 96 13.79 -1.71 0.20
CA GLN A 96 14.43 -2.52 -0.82
C GLN A 96 14.35 -1.85 -2.19
N THR A 97 15.50 -1.63 -2.80
CA THR A 97 15.56 -1.22 -4.21
C THR A 97 15.30 -2.42 -5.12
N ALA A 98 14.34 -2.31 -6.04
CA ALA A 98 14.05 -3.32 -7.06
C ALA A 98 13.83 -2.66 -8.42
N ALA A 99 14.72 -2.94 -9.38
CA ALA A 99 14.59 -2.38 -10.73
C ALA A 99 13.30 -2.84 -11.41
N LEU A 100 12.71 -1.98 -12.25
CA LEU A 100 11.58 -2.38 -13.08
C LEU A 100 12.07 -3.21 -14.27
N VAL A 101 11.43 -4.35 -14.48
CA VAL A 101 11.72 -5.26 -15.59
C VAL A 101 10.46 -5.49 -16.41
N PRO A 102 10.58 -5.74 -17.74
CA PRO A 102 9.43 -6.12 -18.55
C PRO A 102 8.82 -7.43 -18.04
N LYS A 103 7.49 -7.42 -17.87
CA LYS A 103 6.71 -8.62 -17.51
C LYS A 103 5.43 -8.68 -18.35
N THR A 104 4.84 -9.87 -18.40
CA THR A 104 3.49 -10.08 -18.96
C THR A 104 2.60 -10.69 -17.90
N ILE A 105 1.59 -9.94 -17.46
CA ILE A 105 0.63 -10.37 -16.42
C ILE A 105 -0.78 -10.25 -16.99
N ALA A 106 -1.55 -11.33 -16.92
CA ALA A 106 -2.92 -11.40 -17.45
C ALA A 106 -3.07 -10.90 -18.91
N GLY A 107 -2.05 -11.11 -19.74
CA GLY A 107 -2.03 -10.67 -21.15
C GLY A 107 -1.61 -9.21 -21.37
N HIS A 108 -1.23 -8.49 -20.31
CA HIS A 108 -0.75 -7.12 -20.39
C HIS A 108 0.77 -7.06 -20.25
N SER A 109 1.44 -6.34 -21.16
CA SER A 109 2.86 -5.99 -21.04
C SER A 109 3.03 -4.83 -20.06
N ILE A 110 3.91 -4.99 -19.08
CA ILE A 110 4.13 -4.03 -17.99
C ILE A 110 5.61 -3.90 -17.67
N SER A 111 5.97 -2.84 -16.94
CA SER A 111 7.28 -2.68 -16.29
C SER A 111 7.09 -2.67 -14.78
N HIS A 112 7.38 -3.80 -14.13
CA HIS A 112 7.14 -3.98 -12.68
C HIS A 112 8.41 -4.45 -11.96
N TYR A 113 8.42 -4.39 -10.64
CA TYR A 113 9.56 -4.80 -9.82
C TYR A 113 10.09 -6.19 -10.21
N GLY A 114 11.36 -6.26 -10.57
CA GLY A 114 12.09 -7.49 -10.88
C GLY A 114 12.71 -8.13 -9.64
N GLY A 115 13.18 -9.37 -9.81
CA GLY A 115 13.78 -10.16 -8.73
C GLY A 115 12.79 -10.49 -7.60
N GLU A 116 13.34 -10.86 -6.44
CA GLU A 116 12.58 -11.12 -5.22
C GLU A 116 12.31 -9.80 -4.49
N TYR A 117 11.43 -8.96 -5.04
CA TYR A 117 11.07 -7.66 -4.44
C TYR A 117 10.23 -7.80 -3.15
N PHE A 118 9.74 -8.99 -2.86
CA PHE A 118 9.17 -9.39 -1.58
C PHE A 118 9.71 -10.77 -1.16
N ASP A 119 9.58 -11.09 0.12
CA ASP A 119 9.98 -12.39 0.68
C ASP A 119 8.93 -13.44 0.31
N SER A 120 9.29 -14.33 -0.61
CA SER A 120 8.41 -15.39 -1.12
C SER A 120 8.09 -16.46 -0.07
N SER A 121 8.80 -16.50 1.06
CA SER A 121 8.51 -17.40 2.18
C SER A 121 7.53 -16.82 3.20
N ALA A 122 7.17 -15.54 3.06
CA ALA A 122 6.35 -14.81 4.02
C ALA A 122 4.90 -14.63 3.58
N LEU A 123 4.01 -14.53 4.57
CA LEU A 123 2.63 -14.08 4.37
C LEU A 123 2.48 -12.65 4.89
N TYR A 124 1.90 -11.78 4.07
CA TYR A 124 1.67 -10.36 4.37
C TYR A 124 0.21 -10.11 4.76
N ASP A 125 0.00 -9.42 5.88
CA ASP A 125 -1.33 -9.07 6.40
C ASP A 125 -1.71 -7.61 6.15
N PHE A 126 -0.75 -6.78 5.73
CA PHE A 126 -0.97 -5.43 5.27
C PHE A 126 -0.19 -5.20 3.98
N VAL A 127 -0.90 -4.81 2.92
CA VAL A 127 -0.32 -4.57 1.60
C VAL A 127 -0.77 -3.21 1.09
N LEU A 128 0.18 -2.36 0.70
CA LEU A 128 -0.08 -1.08 0.05
C LEU A 128 0.51 -1.08 -1.37
N VAL A 129 -0.35 -0.85 -2.36
CA VAL A 129 0.03 -0.67 -3.76
C VAL A 129 -0.04 0.81 -4.11
N ASP A 130 1.09 1.52 -3.97
CA ASP A 130 1.28 2.92 -4.42
C ASP A 130 2.47 3.04 -5.40
N GLY A 131 2.92 1.91 -5.94
CA GLY A 131 4.11 1.82 -6.76
C GLY A 131 4.09 0.55 -7.58
N PRO A 132 4.86 0.50 -8.68
CA PRO A 132 5.74 1.55 -9.20
C PRO A 132 4.96 2.71 -9.87
N PRO A 133 5.62 3.73 -10.44
CA PRO A 133 4.93 4.79 -11.17
C PRO A 133 4.00 4.23 -12.25
N ALA A 134 2.73 4.63 -12.17
CA ALA A 134 1.67 4.26 -13.11
C ALA A 134 1.00 5.48 -13.76
N HIS A 135 1.53 6.69 -13.53
CA HIS A 135 1.10 7.90 -14.21
C HIS A 135 2.01 8.20 -15.42
N GLY A 136 1.46 8.78 -16.48
CA GLY A 136 2.23 9.22 -17.65
C GLY A 136 1.79 8.53 -18.94
N SER A 137 2.69 7.75 -19.56
CA SER A 137 2.39 7.10 -20.84
C SER A 137 1.33 6.00 -20.69
N LYS A 138 0.65 5.67 -21.80
CA LYS A 138 -0.32 4.55 -21.83
C LYS A 138 0.31 3.22 -21.41
N ASP A 139 1.60 3.04 -21.69
CA ASP A 139 2.33 1.81 -21.38
C ASP A 139 2.63 1.67 -19.88
N MET A 140 2.74 2.80 -19.16
CA MET A 140 3.00 2.81 -17.71
C MET A 140 1.75 2.61 -16.87
N ALA A 141 0.57 2.91 -17.40
CA ALA A 141 -0.69 2.87 -16.67
C ALA A 141 -0.97 1.50 -16.02
N LEU A 142 -0.44 0.41 -16.58
CA LEU A 142 -0.67 -0.94 -16.08
C LEU A 142 0.46 -1.47 -15.20
N ASN A 143 1.49 -0.69 -14.87
CA ASN A 143 2.66 -1.22 -14.14
C ASN A 143 2.28 -1.81 -12.77
N ARG A 144 1.34 -1.18 -12.05
CA ARG A 144 0.88 -1.66 -10.73
C ARG A 144 0.15 -2.99 -10.78
N ILE A 145 -0.30 -3.48 -11.96
CA ILE A 145 -0.95 -4.82 -12.04
C ILE A 145 -0.01 -5.93 -11.57
N GLY A 146 1.31 -5.74 -11.62
CA GLY A 146 2.27 -6.73 -11.16
C GLY A 146 2.14 -7.07 -9.67
N ALA A 147 1.48 -6.22 -8.87
CA ALA A 147 1.13 -6.52 -7.48
C ALA A 147 0.34 -7.83 -7.30
N VAL A 148 -0.33 -8.33 -8.35
CA VAL A 148 -1.05 -9.62 -8.29
C VAL A 148 -0.13 -10.83 -8.10
N GLU A 149 1.17 -10.71 -8.38
CA GLU A 149 2.15 -11.78 -8.10
C GLU A 149 2.17 -12.13 -6.61
N LEU A 150 1.98 -11.15 -5.73
CA LEU A 150 1.88 -11.35 -4.28
C LEU A 150 0.70 -12.27 -3.89
N LEU A 151 -0.40 -12.16 -4.62
CA LEU A 151 -1.64 -12.90 -4.34
C LEU A 151 -1.55 -14.39 -4.68
N GLU A 152 -0.47 -14.83 -5.31
CA GLU A 152 -0.32 -16.24 -5.64
C GLU A 152 -0.20 -17.10 -4.39
N LYS A 153 0.68 -16.71 -3.45
CA LYS A 153 0.99 -17.49 -2.24
C LYS A 153 1.33 -16.66 -1.01
N ASN A 154 1.42 -15.33 -1.11
CA ASN A 154 2.07 -14.48 -0.10
C ASN A 154 1.10 -13.53 0.61
N LEU A 155 -0.20 -13.63 0.35
CA LEU A 155 -1.21 -12.89 1.12
C LEU A 155 -1.73 -13.76 2.29
N ALA A 156 -1.68 -13.22 3.52
CA ALA A 156 -2.16 -13.90 4.72
C ALA A 156 -3.68 -14.18 4.67
N GLU A 157 -4.18 -15.07 5.52
CA GLU A 157 -5.62 -15.38 5.62
C GLU A 157 -6.46 -14.17 6.04
N SER A 158 -6.00 -13.47 7.08
CA SER A 158 -6.52 -12.19 7.53
C SER A 158 -5.61 -11.09 6.98
N PHE A 159 -6.15 -10.19 6.16
CA PHE A 159 -5.36 -9.17 5.49
C PHE A 159 -6.13 -7.86 5.27
N VAL A 160 -5.39 -6.78 5.05
CA VAL A 160 -5.85 -5.58 4.37
C VAL A 160 -4.92 -5.29 3.18
N LEU A 161 -5.51 -5.08 2.01
CA LEU A 161 -4.82 -4.71 0.78
C LEU A 161 -5.42 -3.40 0.28
N ILE A 162 -4.59 -2.39 0.16
CA ILE A 162 -4.96 -1.04 -0.29
C ILE A 162 -4.32 -0.79 -1.65
N VAL A 163 -5.12 -0.37 -2.62
CA VAL A 163 -4.66 0.16 -3.92
C VAL A 163 -4.87 1.67 -3.90
N ASP A 164 -3.78 2.44 -3.97
CA ASP A 164 -3.85 3.89 -4.08
C ASP A 164 -4.12 4.34 -5.53
N ASP A 165 -4.59 5.57 -5.70
CA ASP A 165 -4.97 6.17 -6.99
C ASP A 165 -5.98 5.32 -7.78
N ALA A 166 -6.91 4.64 -7.09
CA ALA A 166 -7.87 3.71 -7.66
C ALA A 166 -8.91 4.36 -8.58
N GLU A 167 -8.90 5.68 -8.75
CA GLU A 167 -9.68 6.39 -9.77
C GLU A 167 -9.09 6.29 -11.18
N ARG A 168 -7.85 5.77 -11.28
CA ARG A 168 -7.15 5.60 -12.55
C ARG A 168 -7.54 4.28 -13.22
N ARG A 169 -7.61 4.33 -14.55
CA ARG A 169 -8.00 3.18 -15.38
C ARG A 169 -7.09 1.95 -15.21
N GLY A 170 -5.81 2.14 -14.93
CA GLY A 170 -4.89 1.02 -14.73
C GLY A 170 -5.15 0.28 -13.42
N GLU A 171 -5.45 1.05 -12.39
CA GLU A 171 -5.81 0.60 -11.06
C GLU A 171 -7.18 -0.06 -11.05
N ASP A 172 -8.14 0.38 -11.88
CA ASP A 172 -9.40 -0.37 -12.12
C ASP A 172 -9.14 -1.80 -12.61
N VAL A 173 -8.19 -1.96 -13.54
CA VAL A 173 -7.79 -3.29 -14.06
C VAL A 173 -7.14 -4.11 -12.95
N LEU A 174 -6.22 -3.51 -12.18
CA LEU A 174 -5.61 -4.18 -11.03
C LEU A 174 -6.67 -4.64 -10.02
N VAL A 175 -7.58 -3.75 -9.60
CA VAL A 175 -8.66 -4.04 -8.65
C VAL A 175 -9.50 -5.23 -9.13
N GLU A 176 -9.86 -5.29 -10.41
CA GLU A 176 -10.61 -6.41 -10.97
C GLU A 176 -9.78 -7.72 -11.00
N LEU A 177 -8.48 -7.65 -11.30
CA LEU A 177 -7.60 -8.82 -11.23
C LEU A 177 -7.46 -9.36 -9.80
N ILE A 178 -7.28 -8.47 -8.81
CA ILE A 178 -7.25 -8.82 -7.39
C ILE A 178 -8.56 -9.50 -7.00
N ARG A 179 -9.71 -8.87 -7.32
CA ARG A 179 -11.05 -9.40 -7.03
C ARG A 179 -11.24 -10.80 -7.61
N ARG A 180 -10.88 -11.02 -8.88
CA ARG A 180 -10.95 -12.33 -9.53
C ARG A 180 -10.06 -13.37 -8.87
N LYS A 181 -8.82 -13.00 -8.52
CA LYS A 181 -7.87 -13.90 -7.86
C LYS A 181 -8.39 -14.34 -6.49
N LEU A 182 -8.79 -13.39 -5.65
CA LEU A 182 -9.34 -13.69 -4.31
C LEU A 182 -10.58 -14.58 -4.38
N ARG A 183 -11.51 -14.34 -5.32
CA ARG A 183 -12.68 -15.20 -5.54
C ARG A 183 -12.29 -16.60 -6.00
N LYS A 184 -11.35 -16.71 -6.94
CA LYS A 184 -10.85 -18.00 -7.46
C LYS A 184 -10.21 -18.83 -6.35
N ASP A 185 -9.51 -18.19 -5.42
CA ASP A 185 -8.89 -18.84 -4.27
C ASP A 185 -9.90 -19.14 -3.13
N GLY A 186 -11.19 -18.83 -3.31
CA GLY A 186 -12.22 -19.08 -2.30
C GLY A 186 -12.11 -18.20 -1.06
N ARG A 187 -11.49 -17.02 -1.17
CA ARG A 187 -11.30 -16.10 -0.04
C ARG A 187 -12.62 -15.42 0.31
N ASP A 188 -12.97 -15.42 1.60
CA ASP A 188 -14.03 -14.59 2.14
C ASP A 188 -13.46 -13.19 2.46
N PHE A 189 -13.73 -12.24 1.58
CA PHE A 189 -13.23 -10.88 1.69
C PHE A 189 -14.36 -9.87 1.49
N ARG A 190 -14.14 -8.68 2.03
CA ARG A 190 -14.96 -7.49 1.84
C ARG A 190 -14.15 -6.44 1.11
N GLU A 191 -14.81 -5.55 0.40
CA GLU A 191 -14.15 -4.46 -0.29
C GLU A 191 -14.95 -3.16 -0.18
N THR A 192 -14.24 -2.03 -0.30
CA THR A 192 -14.82 -0.69 -0.36
C THR A 192 -13.92 0.23 -1.20
N ALA A 193 -14.48 1.34 -1.66
CA ALA A 193 -13.72 2.45 -2.23
C ALA A 193 -13.87 3.68 -1.34
N ILE A 194 -12.76 4.23 -0.89
CA ILE A 194 -12.71 5.49 -0.13
C ILE A 194 -12.44 6.60 -1.13
N MET A 195 -13.40 7.51 -1.27
CA MET A 195 -13.32 8.64 -2.19
C MET A 195 -12.99 9.93 -1.43
N ALA A 196 -11.92 10.61 -1.82
CA ALA A 196 -11.52 11.90 -1.28
C ALA A 196 -10.97 12.80 -2.40
N ALA A 197 -9.77 13.41 -2.26
CA ALA A 197 -9.09 14.02 -3.40
C ALA A 197 -8.61 12.98 -4.43
N LYS A 198 -8.24 11.79 -3.93
CA LYS A 198 -7.95 10.56 -4.68
C LYS A 198 -8.86 9.44 -4.18
N GLN A 199 -8.87 8.31 -4.88
CA GLN A 199 -9.60 7.12 -4.47
C GLN A 199 -8.63 6.05 -3.97
N GLN A 200 -8.93 5.44 -2.83
CA GLN A 200 -8.28 4.21 -2.39
C GLN A 200 -9.26 3.06 -2.48
N HIS A 201 -8.85 1.94 -3.08
CA HIS A 201 -9.65 0.71 -3.06
C HIS A 201 -9.09 -0.23 -2.01
N VAL A 202 -9.95 -0.73 -1.11
CA VAL A 202 -9.55 -1.56 0.02
C VAL A 202 -10.19 -2.93 -0.12
N PHE A 203 -9.39 -3.98 -0.04
CA PHE A 203 -9.82 -5.35 0.18
C PHE A 203 -9.42 -5.77 1.58
N ALA A 204 -10.30 -6.44 2.33
CA ALA A 204 -9.97 -6.93 3.65
C ALA A 204 -10.68 -8.24 3.99
N ALA A 205 -10.01 -9.09 4.77
CA ALA A 205 -10.50 -10.40 5.17
C ALA A 205 -10.17 -10.72 6.64
N GLY A 206 -10.88 -11.69 7.22
CA GLY A 206 -10.63 -12.19 8.58
C GLY A 206 -10.76 -11.11 9.66
N HIS A 207 -9.81 -11.06 10.58
CA HIS A 207 -9.74 -10.06 11.66
C HIS A 207 -9.45 -8.64 11.14
N CYS A 208 -8.98 -8.50 9.90
CA CYS A 208 -8.76 -7.21 9.25
C CYS A 208 -10.01 -6.68 8.52
N SER A 209 -11.11 -7.45 8.48
CA SER A 209 -12.32 -7.11 7.71
C SER A 209 -12.97 -5.77 8.09
N GLY A 210 -12.70 -5.24 9.29
CA GLY A 210 -13.12 -3.91 9.72
C GLY A 210 -12.56 -2.76 8.88
N ALA A 211 -11.45 -2.96 8.16
CA ALA A 211 -10.80 -1.94 7.35
C ALA A 211 -11.72 -1.33 6.26
N VAL A 212 -12.74 -2.06 5.82
CA VAL A 212 -13.70 -1.56 4.82
C VAL A 212 -14.65 -0.48 5.34
N PHE A 213 -14.61 -0.20 6.64
CA PHE A 213 -15.40 0.85 7.30
C PHE A 213 -14.53 2.02 7.78
N PHE A 214 -13.26 2.03 7.40
CA PHE A 214 -12.31 3.03 7.88
C PHE A 214 -12.47 4.38 7.21
#